data_AF-A0A821JP73-F1
#
_entry.id   AF-A0A821JP73-F1
#
_cell.length_a   1.000
_cell.length_b   1.000
_cell.length_c   1.000
_cell.angle_alpha   90.00
_cell.angle_beta   90.00
_cell.angle_gamma   90.00
#
_symmetry.space_group_name_H-M   'P 1'
#
loop_
_entity.id
_entity.type
_entity.pdbx_description
1 polymer ?
#
loop_
_entity_poly.entity_id
_entity_poly.type
_entity_poly.pdbx_seq_one_letter_code
_entity_poly.pdbx_strand_id
1 'polypeptide(L)'
;MAKTEAYACLGINNPLPDLIKRTNKYLLDLRLAKWITQRQYEKLCINPNNIELAHLYYLPKAHKPGTPLRPIVSGLKHPTIKISKFLDESLRPLFDKMASKTTVTSGFELLKQLQEWSKTNIRQETLFCTIDVTDLYTMVPQTEGVLSLKKMLDYFKLKQIGSLKIETIIRLSRFVM
;
A
#
# COMPACT_ATOMS: atom_id res chain seq x y z
N MET A 1 -10.91 4.64 19.80
CA MET A 1 -9.78 5.44 20.31
C MET A 1 -10.36 6.70 20.91
N ALA A 2 -10.11 6.95 22.19
CA ALA A 2 -10.45 8.23 22.80
C ALA A 2 -9.70 9.35 22.06
N LYS A 3 -10.34 10.50 21.85
CA LYS A 3 -9.65 11.68 21.30
C LYS A 3 -8.61 12.13 22.33
N THR A 4 -7.34 12.07 21.96
CA THR A 4 -6.25 12.60 22.79
C THR A 4 -5.97 14.05 22.37
N GLU A 5 -5.44 14.86 23.28
CA GLU A 5 -4.97 16.23 22.97
C GLU A 5 -3.61 16.23 22.26
N ALA A 6 -3.14 15.05 21.81
CA ALA A 6 -1.82 14.89 21.20
C ALA A 6 -1.74 15.38 19.75
N TYR A 7 -2.88 15.75 19.13
CA TYR A 7 -2.94 16.17 17.73
C TYR A 7 -3.44 17.61 17.61
N ALA A 8 -2.74 18.40 16.80
CA ALA A 8 -3.17 19.73 16.41
C ALA A 8 -3.80 19.70 15.01
N CYS A 9 -4.85 20.50 14.78
CA CYS A 9 -5.46 20.63 13.46
C CYS A 9 -4.57 21.52 12.57
N LEU A 10 -4.23 21.01 11.38
CA LEU A 10 -3.48 21.75 10.37
C LEU A 10 -4.46 22.39 9.39
N GLY A 11 -4.88 23.62 9.68
CA GLY A 11 -5.74 24.43 8.80
C GLY A 11 -7.15 24.65 9.34
N ILE A 12 -7.86 25.58 8.69
CA ILE A 12 -9.18 26.06 9.11
C ILE A 12 -10.30 25.26 8.43
N ASN A 13 -10.03 24.76 7.22
CA ASN A 13 -11.01 24.04 6.42
C ASN A 13 -10.91 22.54 6.70
N ASN A 14 -12.05 21.91 7.01
CA ASN A 14 -12.14 20.47 7.17
C ASN A 14 -12.44 19.80 5.81
N PRO A 15 -11.48 19.10 5.17
CA PRO A 15 -11.71 18.44 3.88
C PRO A 15 -12.50 17.12 4.00
N LEU A 16 -12.76 16.64 5.22
CA LEU A 16 -13.39 15.34 5.45
C LEU A 16 -14.76 15.19 4.75
N PRO A 17 -15.70 16.16 4.80
CA PRO A 17 -16.99 16.02 4.14
C PRO A 17 -16.86 15.83 2.62
N ASP A 18 -15.96 16.58 1.98
CA ASP A 18 -15.71 16.49 0.55
C ASP A 18 -15.05 15.17 0.15
N LEU A 19 -14.09 14.69 0.95
CA LEU A 19 -13.46 13.38 0.72
C LEU A 19 -14.47 12.24 0.85
N ILE A 20 -15.38 12.31 1.84
CA ILE A 20 -16.46 11.33 2.01
C ILE A 20 -17.37 11.35 0.78
N LYS A 21 -17.84 12.54 0.38
CA LYS A 21 -18.72 12.73 -0.78
C LYS A 21 -18.06 12.21 -2.06
N ARG A 22 -16.80 12.58 -2.31
CA ARG A 22 -16.01 12.14 -3.47
C ARG A 22 -15.87 10.63 -3.52
N THR A 23 -15.56 9.99 -2.38
CA THR A 23 -15.36 8.54 -2.30
C THR A 23 -16.64 7.76 -2.55
N ASN A 24 -17.73 8.13 -1.86
CA ASN A 24 -19.01 7.45 -2.05
C ASN A 24 -19.59 7.69 -3.45
N LYS A 25 -19.44 8.89 -4.01
CA LYS A 25 -19.84 9.19 -5.40
C LYS A 25 -19.06 8.30 -6.38
N TYR A 26 -17.74 8.21 -6.24
CA TYR A 26 -16.91 7.39 -7.13
C TYR A 26 -17.33 5.91 -7.10
N LEU A 27 -17.57 5.35 -5.92
CA LEU A 27 -18.04 3.98 -5.78
C LEU A 27 -19.43 3.77 -6.38
N LEU A 28 -20.34 4.75 -6.21
CA LEU A 28 -21.67 4.71 -6.80
C LEU A 28 -21.59 4.73 -8.34
N ASP A 29 -20.76 5.60 -8.92
CA ASP A 29 -20.55 5.69 -10.36
C ASP A 29 -20.02 4.36 -10.93
N LEU A 30 -19.05 3.73 -10.25
CA LEU A 30 -18.56 2.39 -10.62
C LEU A 30 -19.65 1.32 -10.56
N ARG A 31 -20.53 1.37 -9.56
CA ARG A 31 -21.67 0.43 -9.43
C ARG A 31 -22.68 0.62 -10.55
N LEU A 32 -23.08 1.86 -10.82
CA LEU A 32 -24.07 2.19 -11.86
C LEU A 32 -23.57 1.80 -13.25
N ALA A 33 -22.28 2.00 -13.52
CA ALA A 33 -21.62 1.55 -14.75
C ALA A 33 -21.25 0.06 -14.75
N LYS A 34 -21.66 -0.72 -13.75
CA LYS A 34 -21.44 -2.17 -13.63
C LYS A 34 -19.96 -2.58 -13.62
N TRP A 35 -19.06 -1.71 -13.17
CA TRP A 35 -17.64 -2.04 -12.94
C TRP A 35 -17.44 -2.83 -11.65
N ILE A 36 -18.33 -2.66 -10.68
CA ILE A 36 -18.41 -3.43 -9.43
C ILE A 36 -19.83 -3.93 -9.20
N THR A 37 -19.97 -5.03 -8.48
CA THR A 37 -21.26 -5.62 -8.09
C THR A 37 -21.89 -4.86 -6.90
N GLN A 38 -23.18 -5.08 -6.66
CA GLN A 38 -23.87 -4.55 -5.48
C GLN A 38 -23.15 -4.92 -4.17
N ARG A 39 -22.77 -6.20 -4.03
CA ARG A 39 -22.05 -6.70 -2.85
C ARG A 39 -20.69 -6.03 -2.65
N GLN A 40 -19.96 -5.78 -3.75
CA GLN A 40 -18.68 -5.06 -3.68
C GLN A 40 -18.90 -3.60 -3.28
N TYR A 41 -19.90 -2.94 -3.85
CA TYR A 41 -20.26 -1.57 -3.48
C TYR A 41 -20.58 -1.46 -1.98
N GLU A 42 -21.41 -2.35 -1.43
CA GLU A 42 -21.73 -2.39 0.00
C GLU A 42 -20.50 -2.64 0.88
N LYS A 43 -19.58 -3.51 0.44
CA LYS A 43 -18.32 -3.76 1.14
C LYS A 43 -17.44 -2.50 1.16
N LEU A 44 -17.41 -1.74 0.05
CA LEU A 44 -16.50 -0.62 -0.15
C LEU A 44 -17.04 0.73 0.33
N CYS A 45 -18.36 0.94 0.31
CA CYS A 45 -18.96 2.22 0.69
C CYS A 45 -18.66 2.56 2.14
N ILE A 46 -18.45 3.84 2.43
CA ILE A 46 -18.05 4.31 3.74
C ILE A 46 -19.22 4.93 4.50
N ASN A 47 -19.28 4.64 5.80
CA ASN A 47 -20.21 5.28 6.73
C ASN A 47 -19.52 6.54 7.30
N PRO A 48 -20.08 7.75 7.10
CA PRO A 48 -19.51 8.99 7.61
C PRO A 48 -19.18 8.97 9.11
N ASN A 49 -19.94 8.22 9.92
CA ASN A 49 -19.76 8.18 11.37
C ASN A 49 -18.49 7.43 11.83
N ASN A 50 -17.86 6.68 10.93
CA ASN A 50 -16.71 5.82 11.24
C ASN A 50 -15.41 6.24 10.54
N ILE A 51 -15.38 7.45 9.96
CA ILE A 51 -14.32 7.92 9.07
C ILE A 51 -13.71 9.22 9.61
N GLU A 52 -12.39 9.32 9.52
CA GLU A 52 -11.59 10.44 10.05
C GLU A 52 -10.49 10.81 9.05
N LEU A 53 -9.92 12.01 9.18
CA LEU A 53 -8.73 12.38 8.42
C LEU A 53 -7.51 11.57 8.88
N ALA A 54 -6.51 11.46 8.02
CA ALA A 54 -5.26 10.82 8.40
C ALA A 54 -4.52 11.67 9.45
N HIS A 55 -3.87 11.00 10.40
CA HIS A 55 -3.07 11.65 11.44
C HIS A 55 -1.58 11.62 11.08
N LEU A 56 -0.93 12.78 11.08
CA LEU A 56 0.51 12.90 10.97
C LEU A 56 1.14 12.89 12.37
N TYR A 57 2.12 12.02 12.59
CA TYR A 57 2.95 12.02 13.79
C TYR A 57 4.39 11.62 13.44
N TYR A 58 5.30 11.79 14.39
CA TYR A 58 6.72 11.57 14.19
C TYR A 58 7.25 10.51 15.16
N LEU A 59 8.08 9.59 14.66
CA LEU A 59 8.79 8.60 15.46
C LEU A 59 10.30 8.87 15.43
N PRO A 60 11.00 8.88 16.57
CA PRO A 60 12.45 9.09 16.58
C PRO A 60 13.21 7.89 16.00
N LYS A 61 14.20 8.15 15.15
CA LYS A 61 15.18 7.14 14.69
C LYS A 61 16.35 7.10 15.68
N ALA A 62 16.13 6.53 16.87
CA ALA A 62 17.12 6.50 17.96
C ALA A 62 18.47 5.84 17.62
N HIS A 63 18.51 5.02 16.58
CA HIS A 63 19.73 4.36 16.09
C HIS A 63 20.57 5.23 15.14
N LYS A 64 20.15 6.47 14.83
CA LYS A 64 20.90 7.38 13.95
C LYS A 64 21.41 8.60 14.74
N PRO A 65 22.61 9.12 14.44
CA PRO A 65 23.13 10.34 15.06
C PRO A 65 22.14 11.51 14.94
N GLY A 66 21.98 12.28 16.02
CA GLY A 66 21.03 13.39 16.08
C GLY A 66 19.55 12.99 16.16
N THR A 67 19.25 11.70 16.29
CA THR A 67 17.88 11.15 16.48
C THR A 67 16.84 11.78 15.52
N PRO A 68 17.05 11.72 14.20
CA PRO A 68 16.14 12.32 13.24
C PRO A 68 14.74 11.72 13.35
N LEU A 69 13.72 12.54 13.09
CA LEU A 69 12.32 12.12 13.14
C LEU A 69 11.90 11.43 11.84
N ARG A 70 11.07 10.39 11.95
CA ARG A 70 10.38 9.72 10.84
C ARG A 70 8.92 10.18 10.83
N PRO A 71 8.46 10.94 9.82
CA PRO A 71 7.05 11.25 9.68
C PRO A 71 6.26 9.97 9.35
N ILE A 72 5.09 9.80 9.97
CA ILE A 72 4.15 8.72 9.72
C ILE A 72 2.76 9.32 9.51
N VAL A 73 2.11 8.92 8.42
CA VAL A 73 0.71 9.27 8.13
C VAL A 73 -0.17 8.05 8.39
N SER A 74 -0.96 8.09 9.47
CA SER A 74 -1.90 7.02 9.81
C SER A 74 -3.28 7.29 9.22
N GLY A 75 -3.62 6.52 8.18
CA GLY A 75 -4.90 6.58 7.47
C GLY A 75 -5.90 5.47 7.85
N LEU A 76 -5.81 4.90 9.06
CA LEU A 76 -6.61 3.72 9.46
C LEU A 76 -8.13 3.91 9.42
N LYS A 77 -8.59 5.15 9.45
CA LYS A 77 -9.99 5.53 9.30
C LYS A 77 -10.23 6.47 8.11
N HIS A 78 -9.26 6.59 7.22
CA HIS A 78 -9.36 7.48 6.07
C HIS A 78 -10.50 7.04 5.12
N PRO A 79 -11.18 7.96 4.41
CA PRO A 79 -12.24 7.61 3.45
C PRO A 79 -11.87 6.50 2.44
N THR A 80 -10.60 6.37 2.08
CA THR A 80 -10.13 5.35 1.12
C THR A 80 -9.77 3.99 1.73
N ILE A 81 -9.79 3.83 3.06
CA ILE A 81 -9.22 2.65 3.74
C ILE A 81 -9.85 1.33 3.31
N LYS A 82 -11.17 1.32 3.08
CA LYS A 82 -11.88 0.12 2.63
C LYS A 82 -11.45 -0.32 1.24
N ILE A 83 -11.18 0.64 0.34
CA ILE A 83 -10.69 0.37 -1.00
C ILE A 83 -9.25 -0.15 -0.93
N SER A 84 -8.37 0.50 -0.15
CA SER A 84 -6.98 0.06 0.03
C SER A 84 -6.90 -1.35 0.61
N LYS A 85 -7.67 -1.66 1.65
CA LYS A 85 -7.73 -3.02 2.25
C LYS A 85 -8.25 -4.05 1.26
N PHE A 86 -9.29 -3.70 0.50
CA PHE A 86 -9.84 -4.59 -0.51
C PHE A 86 -8.84 -4.90 -1.64
N LEU A 87 -8.09 -3.89 -2.08
CA LEU A 87 -7.02 -4.07 -3.07
C LEU A 87 -5.89 -4.92 -2.51
N ASP A 88 -5.45 -4.67 -1.27
CA ASP A 88 -4.43 -5.48 -0.60
C ASP A 88 -4.84 -6.95 -0.52
N GLU A 89 -6.04 -7.24 0.00
CA GLU A 89 -6.60 -8.60 0.08
C GLU A 89 -6.62 -9.31 -1.30
N SER A 90 -6.95 -8.56 -2.36
CA SER A 90 -7.07 -9.11 -3.72
C SER A 90 -5.71 -9.34 -4.38
N LEU A 91 -4.75 -8.45 -4.13
CA LEU A 91 -3.45 -8.42 -4.81
C LEU A 91 -2.39 -9.23 -4.06
N ARG A 92 -2.51 -9.38 -2.74
CA ARG A 92 -1.54 -10.05 -1.86
C ARG A 92 -1.13 -11.43 -2.36
N PRO A 93 -2.04 -12.35 -2.74
CA PRO A 93 -1.63 -13.68 -3.21
C PRO A 93 -0.79 -13.65 -4.49
N LEU A 94 -1.05 -12.69 -5.37
CA LEU A 94 -0.27 -12.51 -6.61
C LEU A 94 1.11 -11.93 -6.32
N PHE A 95 1.15 -10.93 -5.46
CA PHE A 95 2.40 -10.32 -5.02
C PHE A 95 3.29 -11.36 -4.33
N ASP A 96 2.77 -12.12 -3.37
CA ASP A 96 3.54 -13.12 -2.63
C ASP A 96 4.09 -14.21 -3.56
N LYS A 97 3.29 -14.66 -4.55
CA LYS A 97 3.75 -15.60 -5.57
C LYS A 97 4.91 -15.04 -6.39
N MET A 98 4.88 -13.76 -6.75
CA MET A 98 5.97 -13.11 -7.50
C MET A 98 7.21 -12.90 -6.61
N ALA A 99 7.00 -12.37 -5.40
CA ALA A 99 8.05 -12.02 -4.46
C ALA A 99 8.82 -13.24 -3.94
N SER A 100 8.20 -14.42 -3.86
CA SER A 100 8.86 -15.65 -3.38
C SER A 100 10.15 -16.04 -4.11
N LYS A 101 10.38 -15.50 -5.31
CA LYS A 101 11.60 -15.76 -6.11
C LYS A 101 12.70 -14.70 -5.95
N THR A 102 12.36 -13.52 -5.43
CA THR A 102 13.24 -12.35 -5.44
C THR A 102 13.42 -11.70 -4.08
N THR A 103 12.59 -12.09 -3.12
CA THR A 103 12.49 -11.46 -1.82
C THR A 103 12.69 -12.49 -0.73
N VAL A 104 13.53 -12.16 0.24
CA VAL A 104 13.72 -12.96 1.44
C VAL A 104 12.84 -12.39 2.55
N THR A 105 12.14 -13.26 3.28
CA THR A 105 11.10 -12.82 4.24
C THR A 105 11.62 -12.67 5.67
N SER A 106 12.80 -13.24 5.97
CA SER A 106 13.43 -13.15 7.28
C SER A 106 14.96 -13.16 7.22
N GLY A 107 15.61 -12.58 8.23
CA GLY A 107 17.07 -12.65 8.36
C GLY A 107 17.61 -14.08 8.51
N PHE A 108 16.85 -14.98 9.16
CA PHE A 108 17.22 -16.39 9.29
C PHE A 108 17.24 -17.10 7.94
N GLU A 109 16.21 -16.87 7.12
CA GLU A 109 16.13 -17.41 5.77
C GLU A 109 17.30 -16.90 4.92
N LEU A 110 17.62 -15.60 5.01
CA LEU A 110 18.75 -14.98 4.30
C LEU A 110 20.06 -15.66 4.68
N LEU A 111 20.33 -15.82 5.98
CA LEU A 111 21.57 -16.44 6.47
C LEU A 111 21.69 -17.89 5.98
N LYS A 112 20.61 -18.66 6.04
CA LYS A 112 20.60 -20.04 5.53
C LYS A 112 20.88 -20.09 4.03
N GLN A 113 20.24 -19.24 3.24
CA GLN A 113 20.46 -19.17 1.79
C GLN A 113 21.90 -18.75 1.45
N LEU A 114 22.44 -17.75 2.15
CA LEU A 114 23.84 -17.31 1.97
C LEU A 114 24.84 -18.40 2.36
N GLN A 115 24.60 -19.14 3.44
CA GLN A 115 25.45 -20.27 3.84
C GLN A 115 25.46 -21.36 2.78
N GLU A 116 24.29 -21.78 2.28
CA GLU A 116 24.21 -22.78 1.22
C GLU A 116 24.87 -22.29 -0.07
N TRP A 117 24.61 -21.04 -0.46
CA TRP A 117 25.25 -20.42 -1.62
C TRP A 117 26.79 -20.38 -1.47
N SER A 118 27.29 -20.06 -0.27
CA SER A 118 28.74 -19.93 -0.04
C SER A 118 29.51 -21.23 -0.23
N LYS A 119 28.89 -22.40 0.01
CA LYS A 119 29.54 -23.71 -0.12
C LYS A 119 30.11 -23.99 -1.52
N THR A 120 29.51 -23.42 -2.56
CA THR A 120 29.90 -23.68 -3.96
C THR A 120 30.31 -22.44 -4.74
N ASN A 121 29.94 -21.24 -4.28
CA ASN A 121 30.09 -20.00 -5.06
C ASN A 121 31.12 -19.01 -4.50
N ILE A 122 31.56 -19.16 -3.25
CA ILE A 122 32.52 -18.22 -2.66
C ILE A 122 33.94 -18.48 -3.19
N ARG A 123 34.65 -17.42 -3.55
CA ARG A 123 36.05 -17.40 -3.99
C ARG A 123 36.80 -16.33 -3.22
N GLN A 124 38.13 -16.33 -3.30
CA GLN A 124 38.94 -15.30 -2.63
C GLN A 124 38.60 -13.88 -3.11
N GLU A 125 38.18 -13.74 -4.37
CA GLU A 125 37.84 -12.45 -4.99
C GLU A 125 36.36 -12.08 -4.85
N THR A 126 35.56 -12.87 -4.14
CA THR A 126 34.13 -12.58 -3.95
C THR A 126 33.94 -11.35 -3.08
N LEU A 127 33.26 -10.33 -3.62
CA LEU A 127 32.89 -9.12 -2.91
C LEU A 127 31.39 -9.13 -2.56
N PHE A 128 31.08 -8.77 -1.32
CA PHE A 128 29.71 -8.53 -0.88
C PHE A 128 29.41 -7.05 -0.97
N CYS A 129 28.37 -6.71 -1.74
CA CYS A 129 27.89 -5.34 -1.89
C CYS A 129 26.52 -5.21 -1.24
N THR A 130 26.33 -4.18 -0.43
CA THR A 130 25.03 -3.81 0.12
C THR A 130 24.57 -2.49 -0.50
N ILE A 131 23.29 -2.42 -0.82
CA ILE A 131 22.65 -1.23 -1.39
C ILE A 131 21.41 -0.96 -0.54
N ASP A 132 21.25 0.29 -0.10
CA ASP A 132 20.08 0.76 0.65
C ASP A 132 19.32 1.81 -0.16
N VAL A 133 17.99 1.77 -0.10
CA VAL A 133 17.13 2.77 -0.75
C VAL A 133 16.65 3.76 0.29
N THR A 134 17.07 5.01 0.15
CA THR A 134 16.65 6.10 1.04
C THR A 134 15.21 6.52 0.75
N ASP A 135 14.43 6.76 1.80
CA ASP A 135 13.10 7.38 1.74
C ASP A 135 12.11 6.70 0.76
N LEU A 136 12.20 5.37 0.66
CA LEU A 136 11.42 4.55 -0.28
C LEU A 136 9.94 4.94 -0.35
N TYR A 137 9.24 5.05 0.78
CA TYR A 137 7.79 5.31 0.79
C TYR A 137 7.41 6.69 0.25
N THR A 138 8.26 7.71 0.44
CA THR A 138 7.98 9.09 -0.02
C THR A 138 8.47 9.33 -1.44
N MET A 139 9.34 8.47 -1.96
CA MET A 139 9.96 8.62 -3.27
C MET A 139 9.32 7.76 -4.36
N VAL A 140 8.33 6.93 -4.04
CA VAL A 140 7.60 6.14 -5.05
C VAL A 140 6.58 7.02 -5.77
N PRO A 141 6.76 7.27 -7.08
CA PRO A 141 5.79 8.06 -7.84
C PRO A 141 4.46 7.31 -8.01
N GLN A 142 3.34 8.00 -7.82
CA GLN A 142 2.00 7.38 -7.82
C GLN A 142 1.66 6.73 -9.16
N THR A 143 1.95 7.41 -10.28
CA THR A 143 1.66 6.91 -11.63
C THR A 143 2.43 5.63 -11.92
N GLU A 144 3.73 5.63 -11.60
CA GLU A 144 4.65 4.51 -11.77
C GLU A 144 4.28 3.34 -10.86
N GLY A 145 3.76 3.61 -9.66
CA GLY A 145 3.19 2.60 -8.77
C GLY A 145 2.02 1.85 -9.43
N VAL A 146 1.06 2.59 -10.00
CA VAL A 146 -0.07 1.99 -10.73
C VAL A 146 0.39 1.25 -11.99
N LEU A 147 1.36 1.80 -12.73
CA LEU A 147 1.91 1.13 -13.91
C LEU A 147 2.65 -0.16 -13.55
N SER A 148 3.35 -0.19 -12.40
CA SER A 148 4.02 -1.39 -11.89
C SER A 148 3.01 -2.47 -11.51
N LEU A 149 1.88 -2.08 -10.89
CA LEU A 149 0.76 -2.98 -10.66
C LEU A 149 0.22 -3.54 -11.98
N LYS A 150 -0.01 -2.71 -12.99
CA LYS A 150 -0.45 -3.17 -14.32
C LYS A 150 0.52 -4.19 -14.92
N LYS A 151 1.82 -3.90 -14.89
CA LYS A 151 2.88 -4.83 -15.35
C LYS A 151 2.82 -6.17 -14.63
N MET A 152 2.59 -6.18 -13.32
CA MET A 152 2.42 -7.42 -12.54
C MET A 152 1.20 -8.23 -13.03
N LEU A 153 0.07 -7.56 -13.26
CA LEU A 153 -1.16 -8.22 -13.72
C LEU A 153 -1.00 -8.78 -15.15
N ASP A 154 -0.32 -8.04 -16.03
CA ASP A 154 0.02 -8.45 -17.39
C ASP A 154 0.97 -9.67 -17.39
N TYR A 155 1.97 -9.69 -16.48
CA TYR A 155 2.87 -10.84 -16.29
C TYR A 155 2.10 -12.12 -15.94
N PHE A 156 1.08 -12.03 -15.10
CA PHE A 156 0.20 -13.17 -14.78
C PHE A 156 -0.85 -13.46 -15.85
N LYS A 157 -0.94 -12.66 -16.93
CA LYS A 157 -1.92 -12.78 -18.02
C LYS A 157 -3.36 -12.83 -17.51
N LEU A 158 -3.66 -12.11 -16.43
CA LEU A 158 -4.98 -12.13 -15.80
C LEU A 158 -5.94 -11.20 -16.52
N LYS A 159 -7.17 -11.67 -16.73
CA LYS A 159 -8.30 -10.82 -17.17
C LYS A 159 -9.14 -10.30 -16.01
N GLN A 160 -9.10 -11.01 -14.87
CA GLN A 160 -9.82 -10.68 -13.65
C GLN A 160 -9.16 -11.32 -12.42
N ILE A 161 -9.41 -10.76 -11.24
CA ILE A 161 -9.12 -11.37 -9.93
C ILE A 161 -10.45 -11.62 -9.23
N GLY A 162 -10.78 -12.89 -8.98
CA GLY A 162 -12.11 -13.27 -8.52
C GLY A 162 -13.18 -12.76 -9.50
N SER A 163 -14.05 -11.88 -9.02
CA SER A 163 -15.11 -11.25 -9.82
C SER A 163 -14.79 -9.83 -10.32
N LEU A 164 -13.57 -9.30 -10.10
CA LEU A 164 -13.17 -7.99 -10.61
C LEU A 164 -12.32 -8.09 -11.86
N LYS A 165 -12.73 -7.36 -12.90
CA LYS A 165 -11.87 -7.10 -14.06
C LYS A 165 -10.61 -6.33 -13.66
N ILE A 166 -9.50 -6.59 -14.35
CA ILE A 166 -8.24 -5.86 -14.12
C ILE A 166 -8.42 -4.35 -14.26
N GLU A 167 -9.18 -3.88 -15.26
CA GLU A 167 -9.52 -2.46 -15.40
C GLU A 167 -10.15 -1.85 -14.13
N THR A 168 -11.02 -2.59 -13.45
CA THR A 168 -11.63 -2.13 -12.19
C THR A 168 -10.58 -2.00 -11.10
N ILE A 169 -9.65 -2.96 -11.00
CA ILE A 169 -8.55 -2.95 -10.03
C ILE A 169 -7.64 -1.74 -10.26
N ILE A 170 -7.27 -1.47 -11.52
CA ILE A 170 -6.46 -0.30 -11.88
C ILE A 170 -7.19 1.00 -11.57
N ARG A 171 -8.49 1.10 -11.86
CA ARG A 171 -9.33 2.26 -11.51
C ARG A 171 -9.39 2.50 -10.01
N LEU A 172 -9.58 1.47 -9.21
CA LEU A 172 -9.58 1.57 -7.75
C LEU A 172 -8.20 1.96 -7.22
N SER A 173 -7.13 1.40 -7.78
CA SER A 173 -5.74 1.72 -7.40
C SER A 173 -5.41 3.19 -7.67
N ARG A 174 -5.76 3.71 -8.85
CA ARG A 174 -5.61 5.13 -9.19
C ARG A 174 -6.40 6.08 -8.29
N PHE A 175 -7.47 5.61 -7.67
CA PHE A 175 -8.29 6.43 -6.80
C PHE A 175 -7.70 6.58 -5.40
N VAL A 176 -6.94 5.59 -4.93
CA VAL A 176 -6.38 5.56 -3.56
C VAL A 176 -4.90 5.91 -3.49
N MET A 177 -4.22 6.00 -4.63
CA MET A 177 -2.82 6.42 -4.73
C MET A 177 -2.70 7.93 -4.83
#